data_AF-A0A1H7QZY0-F1
#
_entry.id   AF-A0A1H7QZY0-F1
#
_cell.length_a   1.000
_cell.length_b   1.000
_cell.length_c   1.000
_cell.angle_alpha   90.00
_cell.angle_beta   90.00
_cell.angle_gamma   90.00
#
_symmetry.space_group_name_H-M   'P 1'
#
loop_
_entity.id
_entity.type
_entity.pdbx_description
1 polymer ?
#
loop_
_entity_poly.entity_id
_entity_poly.type
_entity_poly.pdbx_seq_one_letter_code
_entity_poly.pdbx_strand_id
1 'polypeptide(L)'
;MNTDWIQQARVQGLIRPELSITPARPWPVVLLTGLAAWLAVPPLLFALYLLFGESWTHGPLDYVVGLLLAGLAVVLLRGRGRALFLEQLGLPLLLTGLISLGHALDRDLTEMQAEAIGLLMTGGLIVALPASWLRQLLGAAAAVLTTLLLWHVVKHDSPRLVWGLSHVVGLVALLLMGVQHRAGQDAREASLAALLEPVLAGWWVVVLGLLVWSAGPTFLVAAGLVDVWGYRAPVSGAAGTVDWAGLGMAGVSALLVLVGAWTLQRAWRPAQPWRLVPPVVVLAGLATQMPALGASLVLLALMLATRRWRLALLAAAAGLWVLGSFYHDWRLPLQEKALVLVAAGALMAAWARWMARPGAAVDDADQDHEEVALGVESAGIPLDGVPDVAAWDAAVGRAARAAAKGAPADGARWALTALLAFGVLSVVVVNLLIYQKEQLIREGRPVFVRLGPVDPRSLMQGDYMQLSYTLPGLGWLSVSGRPMWGARPMVAVRLDERGIVQSPRMLKPGEALPAGMVPLQLTPTRSGWTLVTDAWYFREGEGGRWAPARYGEFRLLPDGRALLVNLVGEDLKPL
;
A
#
# COMPACT_ATOMS: atom_id res chain seq x y z
N MET A 1 -3.67 26.95 -3.49
CA MET A 1 -2.55 27.29 -2.59
C MET A 1 -2.58 28.80 -2.46
N ASN A 2 -2.78 29.32 -1.25
CA ASN A 2 -3.10 30.73 -1.04
C ASN A 2 -1.90 31.62 -1.45
N THR A 3 -2.06 32.46 -2.46
CA THR A 3 -1.03 33.36 -3.01
C THR A 3 -0.72 34.56 -2.10
N ASP A 4 -1.48 34.72 -1.01
CA ASP A 4 -1.37 35.84 -0.07
C ASP A 4 0.01 35.98 0.58
N TRP A 5 0.67 34.87 0.91
CA TRP A 5 1.98 34.95 1.58
C TRP A 5 3.09 35.49 0.65
N ILE A 6 2.98 35.26 -0.66
CA ILE A 6 3.93 35.78 -1.65
C ILE A 6 3.77 37.29 -1.77
N GLN A 7 2.52 37.76 -1.77
CA GLN A 7 2.22 39.19 -1.77
C GLN A 7 2.68 39.85 -0.48
N GLN A 8 2.44 39.23 0.68
CA GLN A 8 2.95 39.70 1.97
C GLN A 8 4.49 39.76 2.00
N ALA A 9 5.18 38.74 1.48
CA ALA A 9 6.64 38.72 1.42
C ALA A 9 7.21 39.77 0.45
N ARG A 10 6.51 40.09 -0.66
CA ARG A 10 6.86 41.20 -1.55
C ARG A 10 6.67 42.56 -0.89
N VAL A 11 5.54 42.76 -0.20
CA VAL A 11 5.26 43.99 0.56
C VAL A 11 6.28 44.20 1.67
N GLN A 12 6.75 43.12 2.29
CA GLN A 12 7.82 43.15 3.31
C GLN A 12 9.24 43.28 2.74
N GLY A 13 9.40 43.37 1.41
CA GLY A 13 10.72 43.50 0.77
C GLY A 13 11.60 42.25 0.84
N LEU A 14 11.07 41.11 1.26
CA LEU A 14 11.80 39.84 1.37
C LEU A 14 12.05 39.17 0.01
N ILE A 15 11.27 39.55 -1.00
CA ILE A 15 11.38 39.04 -2.38
C ILE A 15 11.58 40.24 -3.30
N ARG A 16 12.68 40.23 -4.08
CA ARG A 16 12.93 41.29 -5.07
C ARG A 16 11.78 41.34 -6.09
N PRO A 17 11.24 42.52 -6.42
CA PRO A 17 10.12 42.65 -7.34
C PRO A 17 10.43 42.12 -8.75
N GLU A 18 11.70 42.05 -9.14
CA GLU A 18 12.13 41.47 -10.43
C GLU A 18 11.96 39.94 -10.50
N LEU A 19 11.81 39.23 -9.37
CA LEU A 19 11.60 37.78 -9.35
C LEU A 19 10.14 37.45 -9.68
N SER A 20 9.88 37.19 -10.96
CA SER A 20 8.63 36.57 -11.40
C SER A 20 8.54 35.15 -10.86
N ILE A 21 7.70 34.92 -9.85
CA ILE A 21 7.35 33.57 -9.42
C ILE A 21 6.32 33.06 -10.43
N THR A 22 6.78 32.33 -11.45
CA THR A 22 5.89 31.72 -12.43
C THR A 22 4.90 30.81 -11.69
N PRO A 23 3.58 30.98 -11.89
CA PRO A 23 2.60 30.11 -11.25
C PRO A 23 2.90 28.65 -11.64
N ALA A 24 2.88 27.76 -10.64
CA ALA A 24 3.09 26.33 -10.86
C ALA A 24 2.00 25.82 -11.83
N ARG A 25 2.41 25.03 -12.84
CA ARG A 25 1.46 24.41 -13.78
C ARG A 25 0.46 23.55 -13.02
N PRO A 26 -0.83 23.51 -13.43
CA PRO A 26 -1.81 22.62 -12.83
C PRO A 26 -1.34 21.16 -12.91
N TRP A 27 -1.52 20.39 -11.83
CA TRP A 27 -1.07 19.00 -11.77
C TRP A 27 -1.62 18.10 -12.90
N PRO A 28 -2.86 18.29 -13.44
CA PRO A 28 -3.34 17.47 -14.55
C PRO A 28 -2.53 17.71 -15.83
N VAL A 29 -2.11 18.97 -16.06
CA VAL A 29 -1.27 19.31 -17.22
C VAL A 29 0.08 18.64 -17.09
N VAL A 30 0.70 18.66 -15.91
CA VAL A 30 1.97 17.97 -15.66
C VAL A 30 1.84 16.46 -15.88
N LEU A 31 0.76 15.86 -15.36
CA LEU A 31 0.46 14.44 -15.54
C LEU A 31 0.30 14.09 -17.03
N LEU A 32 -0.52 14.83 -17.75
CA LEU A 32 -0.77 14.61 -19.19
C LEU A 32 0.50 14.80 -20.00
N THR A 33 1.33 15.79 -19.69
CA THR A 33 2.63 15.96 -20.37
C THR A 33 3.58 14.80 -20.09
N GLY A 34 3.58 14.26 -18.85
CA GLY A 34 4.36 13.08 -18.51
C GLY A 34 3.87 11.85 -19.29
N LEU A 35 2.56 11.60 -19.30
CA LEU A 35 1.95 10.47 -20.00
C LEU A 35 2.18 10.55 -21.51
N ALA A 36 1.99 11.73 -22.11
CA ALA A 36 2.23 11.95 -23.53
C ALA A 36 3.70 11.69 -23.89
N ALA A 37 4.64 12.08 -23.02
CA ALA A 37 6.05 11.80 -23.23
C ALA A 37 6.34 10.30 -23.20
N TRP A 38 5.80 9.57 -22.22
CA TRP A 38 5.92 8.10 -22.16
C TRP A 38 5.33 7.43 -23.41
N LEU A 39 4.19 7.91 -23.90
CA LEU A 39 3.56 7.38 -25.12
C LEU A 39 4.35 7.70 -26.39
N ALA A 40 5.14 8.77 -26.39
CA ALA A 40 6.01 9.15 -27.51
C ALA A 40 7.33 8.35 -27.55
N VAL A 41 7.72 7.68 -26.46
CA VAL A 41 8.97 6.89 -26.40
C VAL A 41 8.94 5.68 -27.36
N PRO A 42 7.93 4.79 -27.37
CA PRO A 42 7.89 3.66 -28.30
C PRO A 42 8.01 4.05 -29.78
N PRO A 43 7.26 5.02 -30.33
CA PRO A 43 7.43 5.41 -31.73
C PRO A 43 8.79 6.04 -32.02
N LEU A 44 9.40 6.75 -31.05
CA LEU A 44 10.77 7.25 -31.20
C LEU A 44 11.80 6.12 -31.27
N LEU A 45 11.71 5.13 -30.35
CA LEU A 45 12.57 3.95 -30.38
C LEU A 45 12.40 3.16 -31.68
N PHE A 46 11.15 3.00 -32.15
CA PHE A 46 10.86 2.35 -33.42
C PHE A 46 11.44 3.12 -34.61
N ALA A 47 11.34 4.45 -34.62
CA ALA A 47 11.95 5.28 -35.66
C ALA A 47 13.49 5.16 -35.67
N LEU A 48 14.12 5.13 -34.50
CA LEU A 48 15.57 4.89 -34.38
C LEU A 48 15.95 3.51 -34.90
N TYR A 49 15.16 2.48 -34.56
CA TYR A 49 15.34 1.13 -35.10
C TYR A 49 15.23 1.10 -36.63
N LEU A 50 14.23 1.78 -37.21
CA LEU A 50 14.09 1.84 -38.67
C LEU A 50 15.25 2.60 -39.35
N LEU A 51 15.76 3.66 -38.70
CA LEU A 51 16.81 4.50 -39.27
C LEU A 51 18.18 3.82 -39.24
N PHE A 52 18.47 3.08 -38.17
CA PHE A 52 19.81 2.58 -37.88
C PHE A 52 19.91 1.04 -37.85
N GLY A 53 18.79 0.33 -37.84
CA GLY A 53 18.72 -1.13 -37.91
C GLY A 53 19.54 -1.82 -36.82
N GLU A 54 20.27 -2.87 -37.23
CA GLU A 54 21.13 -3.65 -36.34
C GLU A 54 22.31 -2.85 -35.78
N SER A 55 22.77 -1.80 -36.47
CA SER A 55 23.87 -0.96 -35.98
C SER A 55 23.51 -0.21 -34.69
N TRP A 56 22.23 0.06 -34.46
CA TRP A 56 21.76 0.64 -33.20
C TRP A 56 21.78 -0.35 -32.05
N THR A 57 21.39 -1.60 -32.27
CA THR A 57 21.29 -2.60 -31.18
C THR A 57 22.62 -3.27 -30.87
N HIS A 58 23.52 -3.44 -31.86
CA HIS A 58 24.76 -4.21 -31.72
C HIS A 58 26.04 -3.35 -31.80
N GLY A 59 25.93 -2.09 -32.21
CA GLY A 59 27.08 -1.19 -32.38
C GLY A 59 27.21 -0.11 -31.29
N PRO A 60 28.29 0.70 -31.34
CA PRO A 60 28.51 1.81 -30.41
C PRO A 60 27.53 2.98 -30.62
N LEU A 61 26.71 2.91 -31.68
CA LEU A 61 25.75 3.93 -32.05
C LEU A 61 24.70 4.14 -30.96
N ASP A 62 24.37 3.12 -30.18
CA ASP A 62 23.45 3.22 -29.05
C ASP A 62 23.94 4.22 -28.00
N TYR A 63 25.23 4.19 -27.64
CA TYR A 63 25.81 5.19 -26.74
C TYR A 63 25.77 6.59 -27.33
N VAL A 64 26.10 6.72 -28.61
CA VAL A 64 26.14 8.03 -29.29
C VAL A 64 24.74 8.63 -29.34
N VAL A 65 23.75 7.88 -29.80
CA VAL A 65 22.35 8.30 -29.85
C VAL A 65 21.85 8.62 -28.44
N GLY A 66 22.09 7.72 -27.49
CA GLY A 66 21.70 7.89 -26.10
C GLY A 66 22.26 9.17 -25.45
N LEU A 67 23.57 9.42 -25.59
CA LEU A 67 24.24 10.62 -25.08
C LEU A 67 23.74 11.89 -25.77
N LEU A 68 23.57 11.87 -27.10
CA LEU A 68 23.09 13.02 -27.85
C LEU A 68 21.65 13.38 -27.47
N LEU A 69 20.76 12.39 -27.38
CA LEU A 69 19.37 12.62 -27.01
C LEU A 69 19.24 13.09 -25.56
N ALA A 70 19.96 12.46 -24.61
CA ALA A 70 19.96 12.88 -23.21
C ALA A 70 20.56 14.29 -23.05
N GLY A 71 21.67 14.59 -23.74
CA GLY A 71 22.30 15.91 -23.73
C GLY A 71 21.39 16.99 -24.30
N LEU A 72 20.77 16.74 -25.46
CA LEU A 72 19.79 17.64 -26.06
C LEU A 72 18.59 17.85 -25.12
N ALA A 73 18.08 16.78 -24.51
CA ALA A 73 16.99 16.86 -23.54
C ALA A 73 17.34 17.74 -22.33
N VAL A 74 18.55 17.59 -21.76
CA VAL A 74 19.03 18.46 -20.67
C VAL A 74 19.09 19.92 -21.13
N VAL A 75 19.61 20.20 -22.33
CA VAL A 75 19.63 21.55 -22.88
C VAL A 75 18.22 22.11 -23.04
N LEU A 76 17.26 21.30 -23.53
CA LEU A 76 15.86 21.69 -23.70
C LEU A 76 15.18 22.00 -22.36
N LEU A 77 15.35 21.11 -21.37
CA LEU A 77 14.70 21.17 -20.05
C LEU A 77 15.34 22.20 -19.09
N ARG A 78 16.56 22.67 -19.36
CA ARG A 78 17.20 23.76 -18.59
C ARG A 78 16.75 25.16 -19.02
N GLY A 79 16.25 25.32 -20.25
CA GLY A 79 15.88 26.63 -20.81
C GLY A 79 14.62 27.20 -20.17
N ARG A 80 14.71 28.37 -19.52
CA ARG A 80 13.53 29.14 -19.07
C ARG A 80 12.97 29.94 -20.24
N GLY A 81 11.63 29.95 -20.41
CA GLY A 81 10.94 30.82 -21.37
C GLY A 81 10.94 30.35 -22.83
N ARG A 82 11.23 29.07 -23.11
CA ARG A 82 11.12 28.50 -24.47
C ARG A 82 9.67 28.19 -24.84
N ALA A 83 9.39 28.08 -26.14
CA ALA A 83 8.10 27.62 -26.64
C ALA A 83 7.70 26.29 -25.98
N LEU A 84 6.44 26.19 -25.52
CA LEU A 84 5.90 25.06 -24.77
C LEU A 84 6.20 23.71 -25.44
N PHE A 85 6.18 23.68 -26.77
CA PHE A 85 6.50 22.51 -27.58
C PHE A 85 7.92 21.97 -27.35
N LEU A 86 8.93 22.84 -27.28
CA LEU A 86 10.33 22.43 -27.09
C LEU A 86 10.57 21.85 -25.70
N GLU A 87 9.85 22.35 -24.70
CA GLU A 87 9.88 21.81 -23.34
C GLU A 87 9.19 20.44 -23.28
N GLN A 88 8.06 20.28 -23.97
CA GLN A 88 7.32 19.03 -24.08
C GLN A 88 8.12 17.94 -24.83
N LEU A 89 8.96 18.32 -25.78
CA LEU A 89 9.83 17.40 -26.52
C LEU A 89 11.05 16.93 -25.70
N GLY A 90 11.48 17.71 -24.70
CA GLY A 90 12.63 17.36 -23.87
C GLY A 90 12.44 16.07 -23.07
N LEU A 91 11.24 15.80 -22.55
CA LEU A 91 10.98 14.60 -21.74
C LEU A 91 11.02 13.28 -22.54
N PRO A 92 10.32 13.15 -23.70
CA PRO A 92 10.48 11.96 -24.54
C PRO A 92 11.93 11.74 -24.96
N LEU A 93 12.66 12.79 -25.35
CA LEU A 93 14.07 12.66 -25.72
C LEU A 93 14.93 12.17 -24.55
N LEU A 94 14.68 12.67 -23.33
CA LEU A 94 15.39 12.21 -22.15
C LEU A 94 15.15 10.72 -21.91
N LEU A 95 13.90 10.28 -21.95
CA LEU A 95 13.53 8.88 -21.72
C LEU A 95 14.09 7.97 -22.80
N THR A 96 13.93 8.32 -24.08
CA THR A 96 14.50 7.57 -25.20
C THR A 96 16.02 7.48 -25.11
N GLY A 97 16.69 8.60 -24.80
CA GLY A 97 18.15 8.63 -24.60
C GLY A 97 18.61 7.77 -23.43
N LEU A 98 17.88 7.78 -22.31
CA LEU A 98 18.19 6.94 -21.15
C LEU A 98 17.93 5.45 -21.40
N ILE A 99 16.88 5.09 -22.15
CA ILE A 99 16.62 3.69 -22.52
C ILE A 99 17.72 3.17 -23.45
N SER A 100 18.13 3.99 -24.42
CA SER A 100 19.23 3.70 -25.34
C SER A 100 20.56 3.51 -24.57
N LEU A 101 20.88 4.40 -23.62
CA LEU A 101 22.05 4.22 -22.76
C LEU A 101 21.94 3.00 -21.85
N GLY A 102 20.77 2.75 -21.27
CA GLY A 102 20.53 1.57 -20.42
C GLY A 102 20.75 0.27 -21.18
N HIS A 103 20.21 0.17 -22.39
CA HIS A 103 20.40 -0.99 -23.26
C HIS A 103 21.88 -1.17 -23.67
N ALA A 104 22.57 -0.08 -24.03
CA ALA A 104 23.99 -0.13 -24.37
C ALA A 104 24.85 -0.62 -23.18
N LEU A 105 24.58 -0.11 -21.97
CA LEU A 105 25.28 -0.51 -20.75
C LEU A 105 25.00 -1.98 -20.39
N ASP A 106 23.75 -2.42 -20.48
CA ASP A 106 23.34 -3.80 -20.21
C ASP A 106 23.98 -4.80 -21.19
N ARG A 107 24.17 -4.39 -22.45
CA ARG A 107 24.82 -5.21 -23.47
C ARG A 107 26.32 -5.40 -23.22
N ASP A 108 27.03 -4.34 -22.84
CA ASP A 108 28.50 -4.33 -22.82
C ASP A 108 29.12 -4.50 -21.43
N LEU A 109 28.34 -4.33 -20.36
CA LEU A 109 28.81 -4.38 -18.97
C LEU A 109 28.06 -5.42 -18.16
N THR A 110 28.61 -5.77 -16.99
CA THR A 110 27.86 -6.56 -16.00
C THR A 110 26.70 -5.74 -15.41
N GLU A 111 25.64 -6.41 -14.95
CA GLU A 111 24.46 -5.78 -14.33
C GLU A 111 24.85 -4.77 -13.23
N MET A 112 25.74 -5.17 -12.32
CA MET A 112 26.28 -4.29 -11.27
C MET A 112 27.01 -3.05 -11.82
N GLN A 113 27.80 -3.18 -12.89
CA GLN A 113 28.50 -2.06 -13.51
C GLN A 113 27.52 -1.11 -14.21
N ALA A 114 26.55 -1.65 -14.94
CA ALA A 114 25.50 -0.88 -15.61
C ALA A 114 24.68 -0.08 -14.60
N GLU A 115 24.28 -0.70 -13.49
CA GLU A 115 23.55 -0.04 -12.39
C GLU A 115 24.37 1.06 -11.71
N ALA A 116 25.66 0.82 -11.46
CA ALA A 116 26.55 1.80 -10.85
C ALA A 116 26.71 3.04 -11.75
N ILE A 117 26.91 2.84 -13.06
CA ILE A 117 26.98 3.93 -14.03
C ILE A 117 25.63 4.63 -14.14
N GLY A 118 24.52 3.90 -14.16
CA GLY A 118 23.16 4.45 -14.14
C GLY A 118 22.91 5.34 -12.92
N LEU A 119 23.42 4.95 -11.74
CA LEU A 119 23.30 5.74 -10.51
C LEU A 119 24.10 7.04 -10.60
N LEU A 120 25.33 7.00 -11.13
CA LEU A 120 26.15 8.19 -11.39
C LEU A 120 25.48 9.13 -12.39
N MET A 121 24.94 8.58 -13.48
CA MET A 121 24.17 9.34 -14.48
C MET A 121 22.95 10.01 -13.85
N THR A 122 22.21 9.28 -13.01
CA THR A 122 21.06 9.80 -12.27
C THR A 122 21.46 10.97 -11.37
N GLY A 123 22.59 10.86 -10.65
CA GLY A 123 23.16 11.95 -9.86
C GLY A 123 23.50 13.19 -10.71
N GLY A 124 24.13 12.99 -11.88
CA GLY A 124 24.41 14.07 -12.82
C GLY A 124 23.15 14.78 -13.32
N LEU A 125 22.10 14.00 -13.64
CA LEU A 125 20.81 14.53 -14.08
C LEU A 125 20.08 15.31 -12.98
N ILE A 126 20.14 14.86 -11.71
CA ILE A 126 19.58 15.58 -10.57
C ILE A 126 20.16 16.99 -10.45
N VAL A 127 21.47 17.12 -10.65
CA VAL A 127 22.18 18.41 -10.63
C VAL A 127 21.83 19.25 -11.86
N ALA A 128 21.82 18.63 -13.04
CA ALA A 128 21.63 19.32 -14.31
C ALA A 128 20.19 19.86 -14.51
N LEU A 129 19.17 19.12 -14.07
CA LEU A 129 17.78 19.41 -14.36
C LEU A 129 17.14 20.27 -13.24
N PRO A 130 16.51 21.41 -13.56
CA PRO A 130 15.94 22.31 -12.55
C PRO A 130 14.53 21.90 -12.09
N ALA A 131 13.84 21.03 -12.84
CA ALA A 131 12.46 20.65 -12.57
C ALA A 131 12.33 19.75 -11.34
N SER A 132 11.61 20.20 -10.31
CA SER A 132 11.46 19.48 -9.03
C SER A 132 10.75 18.13 -9.17
N TRP A 133 9.69 18.05 -9.98
CA TRP A 133 8.99 16.78 -10.22
C TRP A 133 9.89 15.75 -10.93
N LEU A 134 10.79 16.19 -11.81
CA LEU A 134 11.74 15.31 -12.50
C LEU A 134 12.85 14.84 -11.56
N ARG A 135 13.35 15.74 -10.70
CA ARG A 135 14.26 15.36 -9.59
C ARG A 135 13.63 14.36 -8.64
N GLN A 136 12.32 14.43 -8.42
CA GLN A 136 11.61 13.43 -7.63
C GLN A 136 11.63 12.06 -8.29
N LEU A 137 11.37 11.97 -9.61
CA LEU A 137 11.47 10.71 -10.34
C LEU A 137 12.92 10.17 -10.36
N LEU A 138 13.90 11.05 -10.54
CA LEU A 138 15.31 10.68 -10.49
C LEU A 138 15.74 10.23 -9.08
N GLY A 139 15.20 10.84 -8.03
CA GLY A 139 15.43 10.39 -6.65
C GLY A 139 14.86 8.99 -6.38
N ALA A 140 13.70 8.68 -6.96
CA ALA A 140 13.16 7.32 -6.95
C ALA A 140 14.05 6.35 -7.74
N ALA A 141 14.48 6.72 -8.95
CA ALA A 141 15.40 5.91 -9.76
C ALA A 141 16.73 5.65 -9.02
N ALA A 142 17.30 6.66 -8.37
CA ALA A 142 18.52 6.53 -7.58
C ALA A 142 18.32 5.55 -6.41
N ALA A 143 17.17 5.57 -5.74
CA ALA A 143 16.85 4.64 -4.66
C ALA A 143 16.69 3.20 -5.19
N VAL A 144 16.07 3.01 -6.36
CA VAL A 144 15.94 1.70 -7.02
C VAL A 144 17.32 1.15 -7.38
N LEU A 145 18.15 1.93 -8.08
CA LEU A 145 19.50 1.52 -8.45
C LEU A 145 20.38 1.23 -7.23
N THR A 146 20.26 2.03 -6.16
CA THR A 146 20.93 1.76 -4.89
C THR A 146 20.48 0.42 -4.30
N THR A 147 19.18 0.11 -4.39
CA THR A 147 18.63 -1.16 -3.90
C THR A 147 19.16 -2.34 -4.70
N LEU A 148 19.21 -2.23 -6.04
CA LEU A 148 19.74 -3.28 -6.91
C LEU A 148 21.24 -3.51 -6.70
N LEU A 149 22.03 -2.46 -6.54
CA LEU A 149 23.45 -2.59 -6.20
C LEU A 149 23.66 -3.30 -4.86
N LEU A 150 22.85 -2.99 -3.85
CA LEU A 150 22.89 -3.69 -2.56
C LEU A 150 22.40 -5.14 -2.68
N TRP A 151 21.46 -5.42 -3.59
CA TRP A 151 20.98 -6.77 -3.87
C TRP A 151 22.11 -7.69 -4.31
N HIS A 152 22.97 -7.22 -5.21
CA HIS A 152 24.14 -7.98 -5.70
C HIS A 152 25.14 -8.38 -4.60
N VAL A 153 25.21 -7.60 -3.50
CA VAL A 153 26.10 -7.90 -2.37
C VAL A 153 25.55 -9.07 -1.54
N VAL A 154 24.23 -9.31 -1.56
CA VAL A 154 23.59 -10.32 -0.72
C VAL A 154 23.26 -11.57 -1.52
N LYS A 155 23.97 -12.66 -1.22
CA LYS A 155 23.90 -13.94 -1.97
C LYS A 155 22.64 -14.79 -1.73
N HIS A 156 21.67 -14.34 -0.95
CA HIS A 156 20.48 -15.13 -0.58
C HIS A 156 19.20 -14.36 -0.87
N ASP A 157 18.44 -14.86 -1.84
CA ASP A 157 17.10 -14.35 -2.13
C ASP A 157 16.11 -14.86 -1.06
N SER A 158 15.60 -13.94 -0.25
CA SER A 158 14.56 -14.21 0.73
C SER A 158 13.69 -12.97 0.94
N PRO A 159 12.41 -13.11 1.32
CA PRO A 159 11.57 -11.96 1.67
C PRO A 159 12.17 -11.07 2.78
N ARG A 160 13.03 -11.66 3.63
CA ARG A 160 13.79 -10.96 4.68
C ARG A 160 14.84 -10.01 4.12
N LEU A 161 15.39 -10.34 2.94
CA LEU A 161 16.35 -9.49 2.24
C LEU A 161 15.70 -8.15 1.88
N VAL A 162 14.51 -8.17 1.27
CA VAL A 162 13.79 -6.94 0.89
C VAL A 162 13.51 -6.07 2.11
N TRP A 163 13.09 -6.69 3.23
CA TRP A 163 12.91 -5.98 4.50
C TRP A 163 14.21 -5.34 4.97
N GLY A 164 15.33 -6.06 4.97
CA GLY A 164 16.64 -5.53 5.35
C GLY A 164 17.11 -4.38 4.44
N LEU A 165 16.99 -4.55 3.13
CA LEU A 165 17.33 -3.53 2.13
C LEU A 165 16.52 -2.25 2.34
N SER A 166 15.23 -2.35 2.64
CA SER A 166 14.40 -1.16 2.93
C SER A 166 14.94 -0.32 4.09
N HIS A 167 15.52 -0.96 5.12
CA HIS A 167 16.14 -0.27 6.26
C HIS A 167 17.46 0.39 5.86
N VAL A 168 18.32 -0.30 5.11
CA VAL A 168 19.60 0.26 4.63
C VAL A 168 19.35 1.46 3.72
N VAL A 169 18.47 1.32 2.74
CA VAL A 169 18.09 2.39 1.80
C VAL A 169 17.37 3.53 2.53
N GLY A 170 16.56 3.23 3.55
CA GLY A 170 15.95 4.22 4.43
C GLY A 170 16.96 4.98 5.29
N LEU A 171 17.99 4.32 5.81
CA LEU A 171 19.08 4.96 6.57
C LEU A 171 19.87 5.95 5.70
N VAL A 172 20.14 5.60 4.44
CA VAL A 172 20.75 6.55 3.47
C VAL A 172 19.87 7.78 3.31
N ALA A 173 18.56 7.62 3.18
CA ALA A 173 17.63 8.75 3.11
C ALA A 173 17.61 9.59 4.39
N LEU A 174 17.69 8.98 5.57
CA LEU A 174 17.79 9.73 6.85
C LEU A 174 19.09 10.54 6.93
N LEU A 175 20.21 9.98 6.49
CA LEU A 175 21.49 10.69 6.43
C LEU A 175 21.41 11.88 5.46
N LEU A 176 20.88 11.66 4.26
CA LEU A 176 20.66 12.73 3.27
C LEU A 176 19.68 13.79 3.77
N MET A 177 18.64 13.40 4.51
CA MET A 177 17.71 14.32 5.17
C MET A 177 18.39 15.13 6.29
N GLY A 178 19.34 14.53 7.01
CA GLY A 178 20.18 15.23 7.97
C GLY A 178 21.12 16.26 7.31
N VAL A 179 21.74 15.89 6.18
CA VAL A 179 22.53 16.82 5.35
C VAL A 179 21.65 17.95 4.85
N GLN A 180 20.47 17.64 4.32
CA GLN A 180 19.49 18.63 3.86
C GLN A 180 19.10 19.59 4.99
N HIS A 181 18.82 19.08 6.19
CA HIS A 181 18.41 19.91 7.32
C HIS A 181 19.52 20.87 7.76
N ARG A 182 20.78 20.41 7.80
CA ARG A 182 21.94 21.26 8.12
C ARG A 182 22.18 22.31 7.04
N ALA A 183 22.22 21.90 5.77
CA ALA A 183 22.40 22.81 4.64
C ALA A 183 21.28 23.86 4.55
N GLY A 184 20.07 23.54 5.00
CA GLY A 184 18.94 24.48 5.05
C GLY A 184 19.04 25.56 6.14
N GLN A 185 19.96 25.42 7.11
CA GLN A 185 20.21 26.43 8.13
C GLN A 185 21.15 27.54 7.65
N ASP A 186 21.98 27.26 6.63
CA ASP A 186 22.96 28.18 6.08
C ASP A 186 22.53 28.72 4.70
N ALA A 187 22.48 30.05 4.57
CA ALA A 187 22.05 30.71 3.32
C ALA A 187 22.92 30.36 2.10
N ARG A 188 24.19 29.98 2.31
CA ARG A 188 25.12 29.56 1.25
C ARG A 188 24.79 28.17 0.68
N GLU A 189 24.23 27.30 1.51
CA GLU A 189 23.93 25.90 1.17
C GLU A 189 22.42 25.65 0.94
N ALA A 190 21.59 26.69 1.05
CA ALA A 190 20.15 26.60 0.81
C ALA A 190 19.80 26.02 -0.57
N SER A 191 20.65 26.20 -1.57
CA SER A 191 20.50 25.61 -2.91
C SER A 191 20.63 24.08 -2.91
N LEU A 192 21.51 23.52 -2.07
CA LEU A 192 21.67 22.09 -1.87
C LEU A 192 20.44 21.52 -1.14
N ALA A 193 19.97 22.20 -0.09
CA ALA A 193 18.76 21.79 0.62
C ALA A 193 17.51 21.77 -0.29
N ALA A 194 17.40 22.75 -1.19
CA ALA A 194 16.33 22.81 -2.18
C ALA A 194 16.48 21.75 -3.29
N LEU A 195 17.70 21.35 -3.63
CA LEU A 195 17.97 20.26 -4.57
C LEU A 195 17.58 18.90 -3.97
N LEU A 196 17.90 18.66 -2.70
CA LEU A 196 17.66 17.39 -2.02
C LEU A 196 16.18 17.15 -1.67
N GLU A 197 15.37 18.18 -1.42
CA GLU A 197 13.95 18.03 -1.06
C GLU A 197 13.16 17.13 -2.03
N PRO A 198 13.11 17.39 -3.36
CA PRO A 198 12.40 16.52 -4.29
C PRO A 198 13.04 15.14 -4.42
N VAL A 199 14.38 15.05 -4.37
CA VAL A 199 15.12 13.78 -4.46
C VAL A 199 14.72 12.86 -3.31
N LEU A 200 14.72 13.38 -2.09
CA LEU A 200 14.29 12.66 -0.90
C LEU A 200 12.81 12.26 -0.99
N ALA A 201 11.95 13.11 -1.54
CA ALA A 201 10.54 12.75 -1.71
C ALA A 201 10.36 11.54 -2.63
N GLY A 202 11.14 11.42 -3.71
CA GLY A 202 11.16 10.24 -4.58
C GLY A 202 11.76 9.01 -3.89
N TRP A 203 12.87 9.21 -3.18
CA TRP A 203 13.54 8.16 -2.45
C TRP A 203 12.64 7.51 -1.39
N TRP A 204 11.89 8.31 -0.62
CA TRP A 204 10.97 7.80 0.40
C TRP A 204 9.83 6.96 -0.19
N VAL A 205 9.37 7.27 -1.41
CA VAL A 205 8.37 6.44 -2.11
C VAL A 205 8.90 5.02 -2.34
N VAL A 206 10.17 4.90 -2.74
CA VAL A 206 10.80 3.59 -2.96
C VAL A 206 11.00 2.84 -1.66
N VAL A 207 11.45 3.49 -0.59
CA VAL A 207 11.56 2.87 0.75
C VAL A 207 10.22 2.31 1.22
N LEU A 208 9.14 3.08 1.08
CA LEU A 208 7.79 2.63 1.42
C LEU A 208 7.31 1.48 0.50
N GLY A 209 7.66 1.53 -0.78
CA GLY A 209 7.39 0.44 -1.74
C GLY A 209 8.10 -0.86 -1.38
N LEU A 210 9.36 -0.79 -0.94
CA LEU A 210 10.12 -1.96 -0.47
C LEU A 210 9.52 -2.55 0.81
N LEU A 211 9.06 -1.71 1.74
CA LEU A 211 8.35 -2.18 2.95
C LEU A 211 7.06 -2.91 2.60
N VAL A 212 6.27 -2.33 1.68
CA VAL A 212 5.06 -2.95 1.15
C VAL A 212 5.38 -4.29 0.49
N TRP A 213 6.37 -4.33 -0.40
CA TRP A 213 6.82 -5.56 -1.06
C TRP A 213 7.24 -6.64 -0.05
N SER A 214 8.03 -6.25 0.96
CA SER A 214 8.51 -7.18 1.99
C SER A 214 7.38 -7.80 2.83
N ALA A 215 6.24 -7.10 2.95
CA ALA A 215 5.11 -7.53 3.76
C ALA A 215 4.21 -8.56 3.08
N GLY A 216 4.30 -8.72 1.75
CA GLY A 216 3.41 -9.61 0.99
C GLY A 216 2.09 -8.94 0.57
N PRO A 217 1.30 -9.65 -0.27
CA PRO A 217 0.05 -9.14 -0.79
C PRO A 217 -0.90 -8.84 0.36
N THR A 218 -1.71 -7.79 0.21
CA THR A 218 -2.78 -7.47 1.16
C THR A 218 -4.10 -8.11 0.71
N PHE A 219 -5.04 -8.35 1.62
CA PHE A 219 -6.37 -8.89 1.29
C PHE A 219 -7.15 -8.01 0.29
N LEU A 220 -6.77 -6.74 0.12
CA LEU A 220 -7.36 -5.80 -0.86
C LEU A 220 -6.93 -6.09 -2.31
N VAL A 221 -5.90 -6.91 -2.51
CA VAL A 221 -5.42 -7.30 -3.84
C VAL A 221 -6.20 -8.52 -4.31
N ALA A 222 -6.92 -8.39 -5.43
CA ALA A 222 -7.64 -9.51 -6.04
C ALA A 222 -6.68 -10.67 -6.34
N ALA A 223 -7.14 -11.91 -6.16
CA ALA A 223 -6.32 -13.11 -6.30
C ALA A 223 -5.52 -13.18 -7.63
N GLY A 224 -6.04 -12.61 -8.72
CA GLY A 224 -5.34 -12.56 -10.02
C GLY A 224 -4.16 -11.58 -10.11
N LEU A 225 -4.04 -10.63 -9.18
CA LEU A 225 -2.89 -9.70 -9.09
C LEU A 225 -1.80 -10.21 -8.13
N VAL A 226 -2.08 -11.26 -7.35
CA VAL A 226 -1.10 -11.86 -6.43
C VAL A 226 0.05 -12.53 -7.21
N ASP A 227 -0.23 -13.11 -8.39
CA ASP A 227 0.78 -13.74 -9.23
C ASP A 227 1.79 -12.73 -9.80
N VAL A 228 1.37 -11.47 -10.05
CA VAL A 228 2.25 -10.37 -10.50
C VAL A 228 3.31 -10.04 -9.45
N TRP A 229 3.02 -10.31 -8.18
CA TRP A 229 3.94 -10.06 -7.07
C TRP A 229 4.96 -11.17 -6.82
N GLY A 230 4.91 -12.28 -7.57
CA GLY A 230 5.83 -13.40 -7.39
C GLY A 230 5.82 -13.98 -5.95
N TYR A 231 4.76 -13.72 -5.18
CA TYR A 231 4.71 -14.03 -3.76
C TYR A 231 4.76 -15.54 -3.55
N ARG A 232 5.89 -16.02 -3.02
CA ARG A 232 6.03 -17.37 -2.48
C ARG A 232 5.87 -17.27 -0.97
N ALA A 233 4.82 -17.92 -0.44
CA ALA A 233 4.65 -18.03 1.00
C ALA A 233 5.94 -18.62 1.60
N PRO A 234 6.52 -18.02 2.65
CA PRO A 234 7.74 -18.53 3.25
C PRO A 234 7.49 -19.96 3.72
N VAL A 235 8.32 -20.89 3.25
CA VAL A 235 8.32 -22.27 3.71
C VAL A 235 8.62 -22.23 5.21
N SER A 236 7.64 -22.64 6.03
CA SER A 236 7.87 -22.83 7.46
C SER A 236 9.02 -23.83 7.60
N GLY A 237 10.12 -23.39 8.22
CA GLY A 237 11.26 -24.26 8.52
C GLY A 237 10.79 -25.48 9.30
N ALA A 238 11.54 -26.58 9.18
CA ALA A 238 11.27 -27.83 9.89
C ALA A 238 10.93 -27.55 11.37
N ALA A 239 9.81 -28.11 11.82
CA ALA A 239 9.31 -27.94 13.17
C ALA A 239 10.43 -28.22 14.20
N GLY A 240 10.76 -27.22 15.03
CA GLY A 240 11.71 -27.36 16.14
C GLY A 240 12.94 -26.45 16.14
N THR A 241 13.15 -25.61 15.11
CA THR A 241 14.25 -24.60 15.13
C THR A 241 13.74 -23.20 15.44
N VAL A 242 14.41 -22.50 16.37
CA VAL A 242 14.08 -21.11 16.72
C VAL A 242 14.51 -20.18 15.59
N ASP A 243 13.56 -19.43 15.03
CA ASP A 243 13.80 -18.44 13.99
C ASP A 243 14.36 -17.12 14.58
N TRP A 244 15.66 -17.13 14.93
CA TRP A 244 16.35 -15.97 15.50
C TRP A 244 16.26 -14.71 14.65
N ALA A 245 16.29 -14.87 13.32
CA ALA A 245 16.15 -13.74 12.40
C ALA A 245 14.74 -13.15 12.46
N GLY A 246 13.69 -13.97 12.51
CA GLY A 246 12.32 -13.52 12.72
C GLY A 246 12.13 -12.78 14.04
N LEU A 247 12.73 -13.27 15.13
CA LEU A 247 12.73 -12.59 16.43
C LEU A 247 13.45 -11.24 16.39
N GLY A 248 14.60 -11.17 15.72
CA GLY A 248 15.33 -9.92 15.50
C GLY A 248 14.51 -8.89 14.74
N MET A 249 13.83 -9.31 13.66
CA MET A 249 12.93 -8.46 12.89
C MET A 249 11.76 -7.93 13.73
N ALA A 250 11.14 -8.79 14.54
CA ALA A 250 10.07 -8.41 15.46
C ALA A 250 10.55 -7.38 16.50
N GLY A 251 11.74 -7.60 17.08
CA GLY A 251 12.35 -6.69 18.04
C GLY A 251 12.68 -5.31 17.44
N VAL A 252 13.28 -5.28 16.24
CA VAL A 252 13.57 -4.04 15.51
C VAL A 252 12.27 -3.30 15.19
N SER A 253 11.25 -4.00 14.70
CA SER A 253 9.95 -3.40 14.37
C SER A 253 9.28 -2.75 15.60
N ALA A 254 9.25 -3.45 16.74
CA ALA A 254 8.72 -2.89 17.98
C ALA A 254 9.52 -1.67 18.46
N LEU A 255 10.85 -1.71 18.36
CA LEU A 255 11.72 -0.58 18.69
C LEU A 255 11.42 0.64 17.79
N LEU A 256 11.20 0.43 16.49
CA LEU A 256 10.86 1.51 15.56
C LEU A 256 9.52 2.18 15.90
N VAL A 257 8.53 1.42 16.40
CA VAL A 257 7.29 2.02 16.92
C VAL A 257 7.57 2.94 18.10
N LEU A 258 8.43 2.53 19.04
CA LEU A 258 8.82 3.37 20.18
C LEU A 258 9.57 4.63 19.72
N VAL A 259 10.48 4.50 18.75
CA VAL A 259 11.18 5.64 18.13
C VAL A 259 10.18 6.59 17.46
N GLY A 260 9.19 6.07 16.74
CA GLY A 260 8.12 6.87 16.12
C GLY A 260 7.27 7.62 17.14
N ALA A 261 6.93 6.98 18.26
CA ALA A 261 6.23 7.63 19.35
C ALA A 261 7.07 8.76 19.96
N TRP A 262 8.36 8.49 20.21
CA TRP A 262 9.30 9.47 20.75
C TRP A 262 9.50 10.68 19.81
N THR A 263 9.58 10.46 18.49
CA THR A 263 9.71 11.57 17.52
C THR A 263 8.48 12.48 17.52
N LEU A 264 7.26 11.92 17.56
CA LEU A 264 6.02 12.71 17.67
C LEU A 264 5.93 13.46 19.01
N GLN A 265 6.30 12.80 20.12
CA GLN A 265 6.35 13.46 21.43
C GLN A 265 7.32 14.64 21.44
N ARG A 266 8.50 14.49 20.84
CA ARG A 266 9.49 15.57 20.75
C ARG A 266 9.02 16.71 19.84
N ALA A 267 8.34 16.38 18.74
CA ALA A 267 7.86 17.35 17.76
C ALA A 267 6.69 18.20 18.29
N TRP A 268 5.74 17.58 19.00
CA TRP A 268 4.49 18.23 19.41
C TRP A 268 4.37 18.50 20.92
N ARG A 269 5.29 17.96 21.73
CA ARG A 269 5.37 18.19 23.20
C ARG A 269 4.00 18.14 23.90
N PRO A 270 3.27 17.02 23.82
CA PRO A 270 1.94 16.93 24.42
C PRO A 270 2.03 17.11 25.94
N ALA A 271 1.07 17.83 26.52
CA ALA A 271 1.04 18.10 27.96
C ALA A 271 0.97 16.83 28.82
N GLN A 272 0.42 15.73 28.28
CA GLN A 272 0.28 14.45 28.98
C GLN A 272 0.77 13.29 28.10
N PRO A 273 2.09 13.09 27.95
CA PRO A 273 2.66 12.10 27.03
C PRO A 273 2.30 10.66 27.40
N TRP A 274 2.07 10.38 28.68
CA TRP A 274 1.64 9.06 29.16
C TRP A 274 0.31 8.60 28.56
N ARG A 275 -0.56 9.53 28.11
CA ARG A 275 -1.79 9.18 27.40
C ARG A 275 -1.54 8.53 26.05
N LEU A 276 -0.33 8.59 25.51
CA LEU A 276 0.05 7.91 24.26
C LEU A 276 0.54 6.47 24.50
N VAL A 277 0.70 6.02 25.75
CA VAL A 277 1.18 4.66 26.04
C VAL A 277 0.26 3.58 25.46
N PRO A 278 -1.08 3.63 25.62
CA PRO A 278 -1.95 2.59 25.08
C PRO A 278 -1.84 2.35 23.56
N PRO A 279 -1.92 3.37 22.68
CA PRO A 279 -1.73 3.16 21.24
C PRO A 279 -0.34 2.66 20.89
N VAL A 280 0.70 3.11 21.60
CA VAL A 280 2.08 2.65 21.35
C VAL A 280 2.23 1.17 21.69
N VAL A 281 1.66 0.70 22.81
CA VAL A 281 1.72 -0.71 23.21
C VAL A 281 0.99 -1.60 22.20
N VAL A 282 -0.22 -1.21 21.78
CA VAL A 282 -1.00 -1.98 20.78
C VAL A 282 -0.26 -2.03 19.44
N LEU A 283 0.23 -0.90 18.94
CA LEU A 283 0.95 -0.84 17.68
C LEU A 283 2.28 -1.61 17.75
N ALA A 284 3.01 -1.56 18.87
CA ALA A 284 4.22 -2.35 19.07
C ALA A 284 3.91 -3.86 19.08
N GLY A 285 2.82 -4.29 19.72
CA GLY A 285 2.37 -5.68 19.71
C GLY A 285 1.91 -6.19 18.34
N LEU A 286 1.35 -5.32 17.49
CA LEU A 286 1.08 -5.66 16.08
C LEU A 286 2.37 -5.69 15.26
N ALA A 287 3.30 -4.78 15.54
CA ALA A 287 4.57 -4.65 14.83
C ALA A 287 5.52 -5.84 15.07
N THR A 288 5.42 -6.54 16.20
CA THR A 288 6.16 -7.79 16.42
C THR A 288 5.68 -8.93 15.52
N GLN A 289 4.39 -8.94 15.16
CA GLN A 289 3.83 -9.92 14.23
C GLN A 289 4.06 -9.52 12.77
N MET A 290 4.15 -8.22 12.50
CA MET A 290 4.28 -7.64 11.16
C MET A 290 5.53 -6.76 11.09
N PRO A 291 6.73 -7.31 10.81
CA PRO A 291 7.97 -6.56 10.93
C PRO A 291 8.11 -5.31 10.06
N ALA A 292 7.39 -5.23 8.93
CA ALA A 292 7.38 -4.04 8.09
C ALA A 292 6.59 -2.88 8.72
N LEU A 293 5.67 -3.17 9.66
CA LEU A 293 4.75 -2.19 10.23
C LEU A 293 5.50 -1.13 11.08
N GLY A 294 6.49 -1.56 11.86
CA GLY A 294 7.29 -0.63 12.68
C GLY A 294 8.00 0.42 11.85
N ALA A 295 8.59 0.02 10.72
CA ALA A 295 9.24 0.91 9.78
C ALA A 295 8.24 1.85 9.08
N SER A 296 7.06 1.36 8.68
CA SER A 296 6.02 2.23 8.11
C SER A 296 5.53 3.27 9.13
N LEU A 297 5.37 2.89 10.40
CA LEU A 297 4.89 3.78 11.47
C LEU A 297 5.93 4.83 11.89
N VAL A 298 7.22 4.48 11.99
CA VAL A 298 8.27 5.48 12.28
C VAL A 298 8.42 6.48 11.13
N LEU A 299 8.27 6.03 9.88
CA LEU A 299 8.28 6.93 8.72
C LEU A 299 7.04 7.82 8.69
N LEU A 300 5.86 7.29 9.01
CA LEU A 300 4.65 8.09 9.20
C LEU A 300 4.88 9.18 10.26
N ALA A 301 5.40 8.81 11.43
CA ALA A 301 5.73 9.73 12.51
C ALA A 301 6.73 10.81 12.06
N LEU A 302 7.80 10.44 11.35
CA LEU A 302 8.79 11.36 10.81
C LEU A 302 8.18 12.34 9.79
N MET A 303 7.34 11.85 8.87
CA MET A 303 6.70 12.69 7.85
C MET A 303 5.66 13.65 8.47
N LEU A 304 4.95 13.22 9.52
CA LEU A 304 4.05 14.09 10.29
C LEU A 304 4.83 15.15 11.06
N ALA A 305 5.91 14.76 11.75
CA ALA A 305 6.77 15.67 12.50
C ALA A 305 7.40 16.75 11.59
N THR A 306 7.72 16.39 10.34
CA THR A 306 8.32 17.28 9.33
C THR A 306 7.28 17.95 8.42
N ARG A 307 5.98 17.77 8.68
CA ARG A 307 4.84 18.34 7.93
C ARG A 307 4.81 17.97 6.44
N ARG A 308 5.40 16.84 6.06
CA ARG A 308 5.36 16.29 4.68
C ARG A 308 4.09 15.45 4.47
N TRP A 309 2.92 16.11 4.50
CA TRP A 309 1.61 15.45 4.55
C TRP A 309 1.34 14.43 3.44
N ARG A 310 1.84 14.66 2.22
CA ARG A 310 1.67 13.71 1.11
C ARG A 310 2.42 12.40 1.35
N LEU A 311 3.65 12.48 1.86
CA LEU A 311 4.44 11.31 2.25
C LEU A 311 3.89 10.67 3.52
N ALA A 312 3.34 11.45 4.44
CA ALA A 312 2.62 10.92 5.60
C ALA A 312 1.41 10.08 5.18
N LEU A 313 0.59 10.56 4.24
CA LEU A 313 -0.51 9.79 3.66
C LEU A 313 -0.03 8.51 2.99
N LEU A 314 1.07 8.58 2.23
CA LEU A 314 1.66 7.40 1.59
C LEU A 314 2.19 6.39 2.63
N ALA A 315 2.84 6.86 3.70
CA ALA A 315 3.32 6.02 4.79
C ALA A 315 2.17 5.37 5.58
N ALA A 316 1.06 6.10 5.77
CA ALA A 316 -0.16 5.56 6.36
C ALA A 316 -0.79 4.49 5.46
N ALA A 317 -0.87 4.73 4.15
CA ALA A 317 -1.34 3.73 3.18
C ALA A 317 -0.46 2.49 3.16
N ALA A 318 0.87 2.65 3.23
CA ALA A 318 1.81 1.54 3.37
C ALA A 318 1.58 0.76 4.68
N GLY A 319 1.38 1.45 5.81
CA GLY A 319 1.05 0.81 7.08
C GLY A 319 -0.25 0.00 7.04
N LEU A 320 -1.29 0.53 6.37
CA LEU A 320 -2.54 -0.19 6.15
C LEU A 320 -2.37 -1.40 5.23
N TRP A 321 -1.53 -1.30 4.20
CA TRP A 321 -1.18 -2.42 3.34
C TRP A 321 -0.54 -3.54 4.15
N VAL A 322 0.48 -3.21 4.95
CA VAL A 322 1.19 -4.15 5.83
C VAL A 322 0.23 -4.78 6.83
N LEU A 323 -0.69 -4.01 7.42
CA LEU A 323 -1.71 -4.55 8.31
C LEU A 323 -2.62 -5.56 7.61
N GLY A 324 -2.98 -5.30 6.35
CA GLY A 324 -3.80 -6.20 5.55
C GLY A 324 -3.07 -7.44 5.02
N SER A 325 -1.73 -7.45 4.97
CA SER A 325 -0.97 -8.64 4.59
C SER A 325 -1.00 -9.73 5.67
N PHE A 326 -1.30 -9.37 6.92
CA PHE A 326 -1.51 -10.31 8.03
C PHE A 326 -2.56 -11.39 7.74
N TYR A 327 -3.52 -11.08 6.86
CA TYR A 327 -4.50 -12.06 6.38
C TYR A 327 -3.82 -13.30 5.79
N HIS A 328 -2.74 -13.11 5.03
CA HIS A 328 -2.01 -14.15 4.31
C HIS A 328 -0.88 -14.81 5.13
N ASP A 329 -0.69 -14.47 6.41
CA ASP A 329 0.31 -15.10 7.27
C ASP A 329 -0.14 -16.50 7.75
N TRP A 330 0.63 -17.55 7.52
CA TRP A 330 0.18 -18.92 7.82
C TRP A 330 0.40 -19.33 9.28
N ARG A 331 1.07 -18.48 10.09
CA ARG A 331 1.43 -18.79 11.48
C ARG A 331 0.25 -18.89 12.43
N LEU A 332 -0.84 -18.19 12.14
CA LEU A 332 -2.02 -18.12 13.00
C LEU A 332 -3.28 -18.55 12.24
N PRO A 333 -4.18 -19.31 12.87
CA PRO A 333 -5.54 -19.53 12.37
C PRO A 333 -6.26 -18.20 12.09
N LEU A 334 -7.15 -18.20 11.09
CA LEU A 334 -7.88 -17.00 10.69
C LEU A 334 -8.71 -16.40 11.84
N GLN A 335 -9.27 -17.25 12.70
CA GLN A 335 -10.03 -16.84 13.88
C GLN A 335 -9.15 -16.08 14.89
N GLU A 336 -7.94 -16.57 15.17
CA GLU A 336 -7.01 -15.93 16.09
C GLU A 336 -6.54 -14.58 15.53
N LYS A 337 -6.25 -14.50 14.24
CA LYS A 337 -5.93 -13.22 13.58
C LYS A 337 -7.05 -12.20 13.72
N ALA A 338 -8.29 -12.63 13.49
CA ALA A 338 -9.46 -11.77 13.64
C ALA A 338 -9.61 -11.28 15.08
N LEU A 339 -9.43 -12.16 16.07
CA LEU A 339 -9.46 -11.78 17.49
C LEU A 339 -8.37 -10.75 17.84
N VAL A 340 -7.14 -10.93 17.35
CA VAL A 340 -6.05 -9.97 17.55
C VAL A 340 -6.43 -8.59 17.00
N LEU A 341 -6.95 -8.52 15.77
CA LEU A 341 -7.35 -7.25 15.15
C LEU A 341 -8.55 -6.60 15.84
N VAL A 342 -9.55 -7.40 16.24
CA VAL A 342 -10.72 -6.91 17.00
C VAL A 342 -10.30 -6.39 18.36
N ALA A 343 -9.43 -7.11 19.08
CA ALA A 343 -8.91 -6.68 20.38
C ALA A 343 -8.11 -5.38 20.25
N ALA A 344 -7.21 -5.29 19.26
CA ALA A 344 -6.46 -4.07 18.98
C ALA A 344 -7.39 -2.89 18.67
N GLY A 345 -8.39 -3.08 17.80
CA GLY A 345 -9.38 -2.06 17.47
C GLY A 345 -10.23 -1.62 18.67
N ALA A 346 -10.68 -2.56 19.49
CA ALA A 346 -11.45 -2.28 20.71
C ALA A 346 -10.62 -1.49 21.74
N LEU A 347 -9.35 -1.85 21.94
CA LEU A 347 -8.44 -1.10 22.80
C LEU A 347 -8.21 0.32 22.28
N MET A 348 -8.07 0.50 20.96
CA MET A 348 -7.92 1.83 20.34
C MET A 348 -9.19 2.67 20.45
N ALA A 349 -10.37 2.07 20.29
CA ALA A 349 -11.66 2.74 20.49
C ALA A 349 -11.89 3.14 21.95
N ALA A 350 -11.54 2.26 22.89
CA ALA A 350 -11.62 2.53 24.33
C ALA A 350 -10.67 3.68 24.72
N TRP A 351 -9.44 3.68 24.19
CA TRP A 351 -8.48 4.77 24.35
C TRP A 351 -9.00 6.09 23.76
N ALA A 352 -9.51 6.09 22.54
CA ALA A 352 -10.08 7.28 21.90
C ALA A 352 -11.27 7.85 22.68
N ARG A 353 -12.16 6.98 23.20
CA ARG A 353 -13.28 7.38 24.06
C ARG A 353 -12.80 7.96 25.39
N TRP A 354 -11.76 7.39 25.99
CA TRP A 354 -11.16 7.91 27.22
C TRP A 354 -10.54 9.30 26.99
N MET A 355 -9.88 9.52 25.85
CA MET A 355 -9.35 10.83 25.43
C MET A 355 -10.45 11.87 25.19
N ALA A 356 -11.62 11.44 24.69
CA ALA A 356 -12.75 12.32 24.38
C ALA A 356 -13.60 12.72 25.59
N ARG A 357 -13.33 12.20 26.79
CA ARG A 357 -14.04 12.62 28.01
C ARG A 357 -13.67 14.08 28.30
N PRO A 358 -14.64 15.02 28.33
CA PRO A 358 -14.40 16.38 28.78
C PRO A 358 -13.77 16.30 30.18
N GLY A 359 -12.67 17.01 30.39
CA GLY A 359 -12.12 17.14 31.74
C GLY A 359 -13.22 17.71 32.64
N ALA A 360 -13.59 16.98 33.68
CA ALA A 360 -14.47 17.46 34.75
C ALA A 360 -13.72 18.49 35.60
N ALA A 361 -13.37 19.62 34.99
CA ALA A 361 -12.55 20.66 35.60
C ALA A 361 -12.79 22.01 34.91
N VAL A 362 -14.04 22.51 34.89
CA VAL A 362 -14.39 23.95 34.97
C VAL A 362 -15.87 24.12 35.40
N ASP A 363 -16.37 23.41 36.43
CA ASP A 363 -17.70 23.71 37.00
C ASP A 363 -17.66 24.10 38.50
N ASP A 364 -16.48 24.15 39.13
CA ASP A 364 -16.32 24.53 40.55
C ASP A 364 -15.52 25.84 40.78
N ALA A 365 -15.14 26.56 39.71
CA ALA A 365 -14.34 27.79 39.84
C ALA A 365 -15.11 29.09 39.50
N ASP A 366 -16.39 28.99 39.08
CA ASP A 366 -17.22 30.14 38.72
C ASP A 366 -18.22 30.54 39.83
N GLN A 367 -18.11 29.99 41.05
CA GLN A 367 -18.99 30.35 42.18
C GLN A 367 -18.36 31.21 43.29
N ASP A 368 -17.03 31.41 43.34
CA ASP A 368 -16.39 32.06 44.51
C ASP A 368 -15.58 33.34 44.21
N HIS A 369 -15.78 33.98 43.06
CA HIS A 369 -15.16 35.29 42.78
C HIS A 369 -16.17 36.35 42.37
N GLU A 370 -17.22 36.49 43.18
CA GLU A 370 -17.94 37.75 43.32
C GLU A 370 -17.37 38.48 44.55
N GLU A 371 -16.87 39.70 44.33
CA GLU A 371 -16.69 40.74 45.34
C GLU A 371 -15.50 40.65 46.33
N VAL A 372 -14.30 41.03 45.88
CA VAL A 372 -13.41 41.88 46.71
C VAL A 372 -12.79 42.96 45.82
N ALA A 373 -13.52 44.07 45.70
CA ALA A 373 -12.95 45.34 45.29
C ALA A 373 -12.04 45.85 46.42
N LEU A 374 -10.72 45.68 46.28
CA LEU A 374 -9.76 46.47 47.05
C LEU A 374 -9.28 47.60 46.16
N GLY A 375 -9.77 48.80 46.48
CA GLY A 375 -9.35 50.05 45.89
C GLY A 375 -7.86 50.27 46.05
N VAL A 376 -7.23 50.71 44.97
CA VAL A 376 -5.98 51.45 45.03
C VAL A 376 -6.26 52.79 44.38
N GLU A 377 -6.39 53.80 45.23
CA GLU A 377 -6.37 55.20 44.89
C GLU A 377 -5.09 55.57 44.12
N SER A 378 -5.27 56.54 43.25
CA SER A 378 -4.31 57.18 42.35
C SER A 378 -2.92 57.49 42.94
N ALA A 379 -1.89 57.18 42.17
CA ALA A 379 -0.73 58.05 42.01
C ALA A 379 -0.56 58.34 40.51
N GLY A 380 -0.83 59.58 40.12
CA GLY A 380 -0.93 60.01 38.73
C GLY A 380 0.40 59.95 37.98
N ILE A 381 0.36 59.36 36.78
CA ILE A 381 1.22 59.72 35.65
C ILE A 381 0.32 59.68 34.40
N PRO A 382 0.08 60.80 33.71
CA PRO A 382 -0.70 60.78 32.48
C PRO A 382 0.17 60.25 31.35
N LEU A 383 -0.14 59.04 30.85
CA LEU A 383 0.42 58.50 29.62
C LEU A 383 -0.70 58.43 28.58
N ASP A 384 -0.97 59.57 27.94
CA ASP A 384 -1.79 59.59 26.74
C ASP A 384 -1.10 58.79 25.63
N GLY A 385 -1.76 57.70 25.19
CA GLY A 385 -1.42 57.01 23.94
C GLY A 385 -0.82 55.61 24.01
N VAL A 386 -0.68 54.99 25.18
CA VAL A 386 -0.31 53.56 25.28
C VAL A 386 -1.59 52.72 25.31
N PRO A 387 -1.82 51.79 24.35
CA PRO A 387 -2.96 50.88 24.46
C PRO A 387 -2.81 50.08 25.76
N ASP A 388 -3.84 50.13 26.59
CA ASP A 388 -3.90 49.47 27.89
C ASP A 388 -3.44 48.01 27.78
N VAL A 389 -2.22 47.76 28.25
CA VAL A 389 -1.53 46.47 28.14
C VAL A 389 -2.33 45.38 28.88
N ALA A 390 -3.03 45.75 29.97
CA ALA A 390 -3.89 44.84 30.70
C ALA A 390 -5.15 44.49 29.90
N ALA A 391 -5.75 45.47 29.21
CA ALA A 391 -6.86 45.22 28.28
C ALA A 391 -6.42 44.37 27.08
N TRP A 392 -5.20 44.56 26.59
CA TRP A 392 -4.62 43.79 25.48
C TRP A 392 -4.31 42.34 25.90
N ASP A 393 -3.66 42.14 27.05
CA ASP A 393 -3.40 40.81 27.62
C ASP A 393 -4.69 40.06 27.95
N ALA A 394 -5.72 40.77 28.44
CA ALA A 394 -7.04 40.18 28.68
C ALA A 394 -7.75 39.83 27.36
N ALA A 395 -7.61 40.64 26.31
CA ALA A 395 -8.16 40.34 24.98
C ALA A 395 -7.44 39.17 24.30
N VAL A 396 -6.11 39.10 24.38
CA VAL A 396 -5.30 37.98 23.91
C VAL A 396 -5.63 36.72 24.70
N GLY A 397 -5.81 36.82 26.02
CA GLY A 397 -6.26 35.71 26.88
C GLY A 397 -7.66 35.21 26.51
N ARG A 398 -8.61 36.10 26.22
CA ARG A 398 -9.95 35.75 25.73
C ARG A 398 -9.91 35.13 24.34
N ALA A 399 -9.12 35.67 23.42
CA ALA A 399 -8.96 35.14 22.06
C ALA A 399 -8.26 33.77 22.06
N ALA A 400 -7.25 33.57 22.92
CA ALA A 400 -6.59 32.28 23.12
C ALA A 400 -7.53 31.24 23.74
N ARG A 401 -8.38 31.63 24.71
CA ARG A 401 -9.42 30.77 25.28
C ARG A 401 -10.54 30.46 24.27
N ALA A 402 -10.92 31.41 23.43
CA ALA A 402 -11.88 31.20 22.35
C ALA A 402 -11.32 30.29 21.25
N ALA A 403 -10.03 30.43 20.90
CA ALA A 403 -9.33 29.54 19.99
C ALA A 403 -9.13 28.13 20.56
N ALA A 404 -8.92 28.00 21.89
CA ALA A 404 -8.86 26.72 22.58
C ALA A 404 -10.23 26.03 22.70
N LYS A 405 -11.32 26.80 22.90
CA LYS A 405 -12.71 26.30 22.84
C LYS A 405 -13.15 25.98 21.40
N GLY A 406 -12.58 26.65 20.39
CA GLY A 406 -12.82 26.42 18.96
C GLY A 406 -11.93 25.35 18.32
N ALA A 407 -10.94 24.79 19.04
CA ALA A 407 -10.24 23.59 18.60
C ALA A 407 -11.26 22.45 18.53
N PRO A 408 -11.37 21.71 17.41
CA PRO A 408 -12.56 20.94 17.11
C PRO A 408 -12.67 19.71 18.00
N ALA A 409 -13.28 19.87 19.18
CA ALA A 409 -13.80 18.76 19.98
C ALA A 409 -14.84 17.96 19.16
N ASP A 410 -15.55 18.63 18.25
CA ASP A 410 -16.44 18.02 17.26
C ASP A 410 -15.69 17.10 16.29
N GLY A 411 -14.41 17.42 16.02
CA GLY A 411 -13.47 16.67 15.21
C GLY A 411 -13.34 15.20 15.63
N ALA A 412 -13.15 14.99 16.93
CA ALA A 412 -12.98 13.67 17.51
C ALA A 412 -14.32 12.90 17.61
N ARG A 413 -15.43 13.62 17.81
CA ARG A 413 -16.77 13.02 17.91
C ARG A 413 -17.24 12.47 16.56
N TRP A 414 -17.07 13.23 15.47
CA TRP A 414 -17.45 12.73 14.13
C TRP A 414 -16.59 11.56 13.68
N ALA A 415 -15.28 11.57 14.00
CA ALA A 415 -14.38 10.49 13.68
C ALA A 415 -14.76 9.20 14.43
N LEU A 416 -15.13 9.30 15.71
CA LEU A 416 -15.61 8.16 16.50
C LEU A 416 -16.94 7.63 15.96
N THR A 417 -17.89 8.50 15.60
CA THR A 417 -19.16 8.06 15.00
C THR A 417 -18.94 7.40 13.64
N ALA A 418 -18.01 7.91 12.82
CA ALA A 418 -17.67 7.32 11.54
C ALA A 418 -17.04 5.92 11.70
N LEU A 419 -16.12 5.75 12.66
CA LEU A 419 -15.53 4.47 12.99
C LEU A 419 -16.57 3.45 13.49
N LEU A 420 -17.48 3.88 14.38
CA LEU A 420 -18.55 3.02 14.87
C LEU A 420 -19.53 2.65 13.75
N ALA A 421 -19.93 3.61 12.91
CA ALA A 421 -20.79 3.36 11.76
C ALA A 421 -20.13 2.38 10.77
N PHE A 422 -18.84 2.52 10.51
CA PHE A 422 -18.08 1.58 9.67
C PHE A 422 -18.00 0.19 10.30
N GLY A 423 -17.79 0.10 11.62
CA GLY A 423 -17.80 -1.16 12.36
C GLY A 423 -19.16 -1.87 12.25
N VAL A 424 -20.26 -1.14 12.49
CA VAL A 424 -21.62 -1.65 12.33
C VAL A 424 -21.88 -2.08 10.89
N LEU A 425 -21.50 -1.26 9.90
CA LEU A 425 -21.64 -1.59 8.48
C LEU A 425 -20.90 -2.88 8.12
N SER A 426 -19.68 -3.05 8.62
CA SER A 426 -18.88 -4.25 8.40
C SER A 426 -19.57 -5.49 8.97
N VAL A 427 -20.09 -5.40 10.20
CA VAL A 427 -20.87 -6.49 10.82
C VAL A 427 -22.11 -6.80 9.99
N VAL A 428 -22.87 -5.79 9.54
CA VAL A 428 -24.07 -6.00 8.70
C VAL A 428 -23.69 -6.68 7.39
N VAL A 429 -22.67 -6.20 6.69
CA VAL A 429 -22.22 -6.78 5.41
C VAL A 429 -21.79 -8.23 5.58
N VAL A 430 -20.99 -8.55 6.60
CA VAL A 430 -20.57 -9.94 6.87
C VAL A 430 -21.77 -10.82 7.20
N ASN A 431 -22.70 -10.35 8.02
CA ASN A 431 -23.92 -11.12 8.36
C ASN A 431 -24.84 -11.30 7.14
N LEU A 432 -24.95 -10.31 6.25
CA LEU A 432 -25.67 -10.45 4.98
C LEU A 432 -25.01 -11.50 4.07
N LEU A 433 -23.68 -11.54 4.00
CA LEU A 433 -22.95 -12.57 3.25
C LEU A 433 -23.18 -13.96 3.84
N ILE A 434 -23.16 -14.09 5.18
CA ILE A 434 -23.47 -15.35 5.86
C ILE A 434 -24.91 -15.76 5.56
N TYR A 435 -25.88 -14.84 5.69
CA TYR A 435 -27.28 -15.10 5.39
C TYR A 435 -27.50 -15.57 3.95
N GLN A 436 -26.84 -14.94 2.97
CA GLN A 436 -26.90 -15.38 1.56
C GLN A 436 -26.35 -16.80 1.38
N LYS A 437 -25.27 -17.16 2.08
CA LYS A 437 -24.69 -18.52 2.03
C LYS A 437 -25.55 -19.54 2.76
N GLU A 438 -26.15 -19.18 3.89
CA GLU A 438 -27.11 -20.04 4.58
C GLU A 438 -28.37 -20.26 3.75
N GLN A 439 -28.91 -19.21 3.12
CA GLN A 439 -30.06 -19.32 2.22
C GLN A 439 -29.75 -20.24 1.05
N LEU A 440 -28.54 -20.14 0.48
CA LEU A 440 -28.02 -21.06 -0.54
C LEU A 440 -27.98 -22.52 -0.04
N ILE A 441 -27.56 -22.75 1.20
CA ILE A 441 -27.54 -24.10 1.78
C ILE A 441 -28.95 -24.63 2.02
N ARG A 442 -29.89 -23.78 2.46
CA ARG A 442 -31.28 -24.17 2.78
C ARG A 442 -32.15 -24.40 1.54
N GLU A 443 -32.03 -23.53 0.53
CA GLU A 443 -32.87 -23.55 -0.68
C GLU A 443 -32.26 -24.36 -1.82
N GLY A 444 -30.94 -24.59 -1.78
CA GLY A 444 -30.23 -25.31 -2.83
C GLY A 444 -30.61 -26.79 -2.88
N ARG A 445 -30.93 -27.26 -4.09
CA ARG A 445 -31.22 -28.67 -4.34
C ARG A 445 -29.95 -29.51 -4.09
N PRO A 446 -30.01 -30.58 -3.28
CA PRO A 446 -28.87 -31.46 -3.08
C PRO A 446 -28.51 -32.18 -4.39
N VAL A 447 -27.23 -32.14 -4.74
CA VAL A 447 -26.66 -32.78 -5.93
C VAL A 447 -25.36 -33.46 -5.54
N PHE A 448 -25.21 -34.73 -5.90
CA PHE A 448 -24.01 -35.52 -5.59
C PHE A 448 -23.17 -35.72 -6.85
N VAL A 449 -21.89 -35.33 -6.77
CA VAL A 449 -20.94 -35.49 -7.88
C VAL A 449 -19.85 -36.47 -7.46
N ARG A 450 -19.63 -37.49 -8.28
CA ARG A 450 -18.65 -38.54 -8.00
C ARG A 450 -17.23 -37.99 -8.02
N LEU A 451 -16.42 -38.36 -7.03
CA LEU A 451 -15.00 -38.01 -6.97
C LEU A 451 -14.16 -38.99 -7.80
N GLY A 452 -13.09 -38.49 -8.43
CA GLY A 452 -12.02 -39.28 -9.06
C GLY A 452 -10.99 -39.76 -8.04
N PRO A 453 -9.82 -40.29 -8.47
CA PRO A 453 -8.74 -40.64 -7.56
C PRO A 453 -8.38 -39.43 -6.69
N VAL A 454 -8.43 -39.64 -5.39
CA VAL A 454 -8.25 -38.61 -4.38
C VAL A 454 -6.82 -38.72 -3.84
N ASP A 455 -6.03 -37.65 -3.95
CA ASP A 455 -4.71 -37.58 -3.31
C ASP A 455 -4.82 -36.76 -2.01
N PRO A 456 -4.61 -37.38 -0.83
CA PRO A 456 -4.90 -36.73 0.45
C PRO A 456 -3.80 -35.83 1.01
N ARG A 457 -2.72 -35.46 0.29
CA ARG A 457 -1.58 -34.77 0.93
C ARG A 457 -0.96 -33.59 0.17
N SER A 458 -0.90 -32.45 0.86
CA SER A 458 0.15 -31.44 0.71
C SER A 458 0.80 -31.21 2.07
N LEU A 459 2.08 -31.57 2.18
CA LEU A 459 2.88 -31.39 3.40
C LEU A 459 3.06 -29.92 3.82
N MET A 460 2.68 -28.95 2.98
CA MET A 460 3.09 -27.54 3.11
C MET A 460 1.94 -26.55 3.33
N GLN A 461 0.67 -26.93 3.11
CA GLN A 461 -0.49 -26.03 3.19
C GLN A 461 -1.51 -26.41 4.28
N GLY A 462 -1.16 -27.39 5.11
CA GLY A 462 -2.10 -28.05 6.03
C GLY A 462 -2.81 -29.24 5.36
N ASP A 463 -3.56 -29.98 6.17
CA ASP A 463 -4.31 -31.15 5.73
C ASP A 463 -5.50 -30.74 4.82
N TYR A 464 -5.33 -30.96 3.52
CA TYR A 464 -6.40 -30.83 2.54
C TYR A 464 -6.40 -32.04 1.61
N MET A 465 -7.56 -32.32 1.05
CA MET A 465 -7.78 -33.40 0.11
C MET A 465 -8.02 -32.79 -1.27
N GLN A 466 -7.18 -33.15 -2.24
CA GLN A 466 -7.36 -32.69 -3.61
C GLN A 466 -8.61 -33.35 -4.19
N LEU A 467 -9.55 -32.53 -4.66
CA LEU A 467 -10.79 -32.98 -5.25
C LEU A 467 -10.64 -33.06 -6.77
N SER A 468 -10.80 -34.27 -7.29
CA SER A 468 -11.04 -34.50 -8.71
C SER A 468 -12.48 -34.95 -8.88
N TYR A 469 -13.20 -34.44 -9.88
CA TYR A 469 -14.59 -34.84 -10.14
C TYR A 469 -14.66 -35.71 -11.38
N THR A 470 -15.30 -36.87 -11.24
CA THR A 470 -15.56 -37.77 -12.36
C THR A 470 -16.88 -37.40 -13.00
N LEU A 471 -16.81 -36.67 -14.12
CA LEU A 471 -17.97 -36.32 -14.94
C LEU A 471 -17.86 -37.08 -16.29
N PRO A 472 -18.60 -38.19 -16.46
CA PRO A 472 -18.50 -39.02 -17.67
C PRO A 472 -18.85 -38.22 -18.94
N GLY A 473 -17.97 -38.20 -19.95
CA GLY A 473 -18.16 -37.41 -21.17
C GLY A 473 -17.60 -35.98 -21.11
N LEU A 474 -17.17 -35.53 -19.92
CA LEU A 474 -16.37 -34.32 -19.71
C LEU A 474 -14.97 -34.72 -19.24
N GLY A 475 -14.27 -35.57 -20.01
CA GLY A 475 -12.84 -35.73 -19.80
C GLY A 475 -12.25 -34.32 -19.72
N TRP A 476 -11.61 -33.96 -18.61
CA TRP A 476 -11.08 -32.64 -18.19
C TRP A 476 -10.28 -31.86 -19.28
N LEU A 477 -10.07 -32.51 -20.42
CA LEU A 477 -9.44 -32.22 -21.70
C LEU A 477 -10.10 -31.22 -22.68
N SER A 478 -10.97 -30.27 -22.28
CA SER A 478 -11.41 -29.25 -23.28
C SER A 478 -11.68 -27.83 -22.76
N VAL A 479 -11.17 -27.48 -21.58
CA VAL A 479 -11.31 -26.12 -21.04
C VAL A 479 -9.97 -25.39 -20.85
N SER A 480 -8.84 -26.07 -21.06
CA SER A 480 -7.48 -25.49 -21.01
C SER A 480 -7.18 -24.47 -22.10
N GLY A 481 -8.07 -24.31 -23.09
CA GLY A 481 -7.96 -23.29 -24.16
C GLY A 481 -9.01 -22.18 -24.11
N ARG A 482 -9.90 -22.15 -23.11
CA ARG A 482 -10.88 -21.06 -22.96
C ARG A 482 -10.31 -19.97 -22.05
N PRO A 483 -10.47 -18.68 -22.40
CA PRO A 483 -10.02 -17.59 -21.53
C PRO A 483 -10.67 -17.71 -20.15
N MET A 484 -9.88 -17.54 -19.09
CA MET A 484 -10.33 -17.56 -17.69
C MET A 484 -11.12 -16.29 -17.32
N TRP A 485 -11.33 -15.39 -18.29
CA TRP A 485 -12.09 -14.15 -18.18
C TRP A 485 -13.33 -14.21 -19.07
N GLY A 486 -14.42 -13.57 -18.64
CA GLY A 486 -15.69 -13.52 -19.39
C GLY A 486 -16.77 -14.48 -18.86
N ALA A 487 -17.67 -14.90 -19.74
CA ALA A 487 -18.81 -15.74 -19.38
C ALA A 487 -18.36 -17.14 -18.93
N ARG A 488 -18.76 -17.53 -17.71
CA ARG A 488 -18.40 -18.82 -17.12
C ARG A 488 -19.07 -19.97 -17.91
N PRO A 489 -18.33 -21.03 -18.29
CA PRO A 489 -18.92 -22.20 -18.92
C PRO A 489 -20.00 -22.84 -18.04
N MET A 490 -21.05 -23.32 -18.68
CA MET A 490 -22.14 -24.04 -18.03
C MET A 490 -22.18 -25.47 -18.54
N VAL A 491 -22.42 -26.40 -17.62
CA VAL A 491 -22.62 -27.81 -17.90
C VAL A 491 -24.09 -28.13 -17.60
N ALA A 492 -24.79 -28.70 -18.57
CA ALA A 492 -26.11 -29.28 -18.35
C ALA A 492 -25.93 -30.71 -17.81
N VAL A 493 -26.57 -31.02 -16.69
CA VAL A 493 -26.51 -32.33 -16.05
C VAL A 493 -27.90 -32.92 -15.87
N ARG A 494 -28.02 -34.24 -15.98
CA ARG A 494 -29.22 -34.97 -15.57
C ARG A 494 -29.00 -35.54 -14.17
N LEU A 495 -30.03 -35.51 -13.33
CA LEU A 495 -29.97 -36.06 -11.98
C LEU A 495 -30.73 -37.39 -11.93
N ASP A 496 -30.19 -38.39 -11.25
CA ASP A 496 -30.92 -39.63 -10.94
C ASP A 496 -31.86 -39.45 -9.73
N GLU A 497 -32.59 -40.51 -9.38
CA GLU A 497 -33.53 -40.51 -8.23
C GLU A 497 -32.84 -40.25 -6.88
N ARG A 498 -31.53 -40.49 -6.79
CA ARG A 498 -30.71 -40.25 -5.60
C ARG A 498 -29.98 -38.89 -5.65
N GLY A 499 -30.18 -38.11 -6.70
CA GLY A 499 -29.54 -36.80 -6.90
C GLY A 499 -28.10 -36.86 -7.42
N ILE A 500 -27.66 -38.01 -7.93
CA ILE A 500 -26.32 -38.19 -8.51
C ILE A 500 -26.29 -37.64 -9.94
N VAL A 501 -25.24 -36.89 -10.27
CA VAL A 501 -25.02 -36.35 -11.61
C VAL A 501 -24.75 -37.44 -12.64
N GLN A 502 -25.54 -37.43 -13.71
CA GLN A 502 -25.43 -38.31 -14.87
C GLN A 502 -25.44 -37.50 -16.18
N SER A 503 -24.83 -38.08 -17.21
CA SER A 503 -24.84 -37.56 -18.59
C SER A 503 -24.51 -36.06 -18.72
N PRO A 504 -23.39 -35.58 -18.15
CA PRO A 504 -23.05 -34.17 -18.22
C PRO A 504 -22.69 -33.74 -19.65
N ARG A 505 -23.22 -32.60 -20.09
CA ARG A 505 -22.97 -32.01 -21.42
C ARG A 505 -22.61 -30.54 -21.28
N MET A 506 -21.51 -30.13 -21.91
CA MET A 506 -21.12 -28.71 -21.98
C MET A 506 -22.12 -27.92 -22.85
N LEU A 507 -22.61 -26.79 -22.36
CA LEU A 507 -23.43 -25.86 -23.14
C LEU A 507 -22.55 -24.87 -23.92
N LYS A 508 -22.96 -24.55 -25.14
CA LYS A 508 -22.40 -23.42 -25.89
C LYS A 508 -22.91 -22.09 -25.29
N PRO A 509 -22.16 -20.99 -25.40
CA PRO A 509 -22.64 -19.69 -24.95
C PRO A 509 -24.00 -19.35 -25.60
N GLY A 510 -25.03 -19.11 -24.77
CA GLY A 510 -26.39 -18.80 -25.23
C GLY A 510 -27.26 -19.99 -25.65
N GLU A 511 -26.78 -21.23 -25.51
CA GLU A 511 -27.59 -22.44 -25.75
C GLU A 511 -28.64 -22.59 -24.64
N ALA A 512 -29.90 -22.78 -25.01
CA ALA A 512 -30.98 -23.02 -24.06
C ALA A 512 -30.79 -24.36 -23.34
N LEU A 513 -31.14 -24.41 -22.05
CA LEU A 513 -31.01 -25.62 -21.24
C LEU A 513 -31.92 -26.73 -21.81
N PRO A 514 -31.38 -27.91 -22.15
CA PRO A 514 -32.19 -29.03 -22.63
C PRO A 514 -33.25 -29.46 -21.62
N ALA A 515 -34.42 -29.88 -22.11
CA ALA A 515 -35.53 -30.31 -21.25
C ALA A 515 -35.11 -31.48 -20.32
N GLY A 516 -35.38 -31.33 -19.02
CA GLY A 516 -35.04 -32.32 -17.99
C GLY A 516 -33.59 -32.31 -17.51
N MET A 517 -32.76 -31.36 -17.98
CA MET A 517 -31.42 -31.11 -17.44
C MET A 517 -31.40 -29.91 -16.51
N VAL A 518 -30.37 -29.83 -15.67
CA VAL A 518 -30.15 -28.77 -14.69
C VAL A 518 -28.81 -28.10 -14.99
N PRO A 519 -28.68 -26.76 -14.89
CA PRO A 519 -27.43 -26.10 -15.19
C PRO A 519 -26.44 -26.21 -14.03
N LEU A 520 -25.15 -26.29 -14.34
CA LEU A 520 -24.05 -26.32 -13.38
C LEU A 520 -22.92 -25.43 -13.88
N GLN A 521 -22.68 -24.33 -13.17
CA GLN A 521 -21.66 -23.34 -13.54
C GLN A 521 -20.26 -23.78 -13.09
N LEU A 522 -19.27 -23.65 -13.97
CA LEU A 522 -17.87 -23.92 -13.64
C LEU A 522 -17.16 -22.68 -13.07
N THR A 523 -16.17 -22.90 -12.21
CA THR A 523 -15.34 -21.88 -11.57
C THR A 523 -13.89 -22.02 -12.08
N PRO A 524 -13.20 -20.91 -12.41
CA PRO A 524 -11.79 -20.97 -12.80
C PRO A 524 -10.90 -21.28 -11.59
N THR A 525 -9.92 -22.15 -11.77
CA THR A 525 -8.85 -22.51 -10.82
C THR A 525 -7.48 -22.52 -11.50
N ARG A 526 -6.41 -22.70 -10.73
CA ARG A 526 -5.03 -22.74 -11.25
C ARG A 526 -4.79 -23.82 -12.31
N SER A 527 -5.54 -24.91 -12.23
CA SER A 527 -5.46 -26.08 -13.12
C SER A 527 -6.46 -26.04 -14.28
N GLY A 528 -7.26 -24.97 -14.41
CA GLY A 528 -8.25 -24.80 -15.48
C GLY A 528 -9.63 -24.47 -14.93
N TRP A 529 -10.65 -25.23 -15.32
CA TRP A 529 -12.02 -25.04 -14.84
C TRP A 529 -12.43 -26.24 -14.00
N THR A 530 -12.99 -25.97 -12.81
CA THR A 530 -13.47 -27.01 -11.90
C THR A 530 -14.92 -26.75 -11.49
N LEU A 531 -15.52 -27.73 -10.82
CA LEU A 531 -16.80 -27.58 -10.18
C LEU A 531 -16.62 -26.97 -8.79
N VAL A 532 -16.95 -25.68 -8.65
CA VAL A 532 -16.86 -24.88 -7.40
C VAL A 532 -15.44 -24.73 -6.85
N THR A 533 -14.76 -25.82 -6.47
CA THR A 533 -13.41 -25.88 -5.90
C THR A 533 -12.73 -27.23 -6.21
N ASP A 534 -11.40 -27.24 -6.27
CA ASP A 534 -10.54 -28.42 -6.48
C ASP A 534 -9.89 -28.92 -5.17
N ALA A 535 -10.28 -28.41 -4.01
CA ALA A 535 -9.74 -28.83 -2.71
C ALA A 535 -10.79 -28.82 -1.59
N TRP A 536 -10.64 -29.74 -0.64
CA TRP A 536 -11.37 -29.77 0.63
C TRP A 536 -10.40 -29.62 1.80
N TYR A 537 -10.56 -28.57 2.60
CA TYR A 537 -9.68 -28.26 3.72
C TYR A 537 -10.29 -28.79 5.03
N PHE A 538 -9.48 -29.45 5.86
CA PHE A 538 -9.89 -29.98 7.16
C PHE A 538 -8.79 -29.78 8.20
N ARG A 539 -9.12 -30.09 9.45
CA ARG A 539 -8.17 -29.99 10.56
C ARG A 539 -7.08 -31.06 10.41
N GLU A 540 -5.84 -30.69 10.74
CA GLU A 540 -4.70 -31.61 10.76
C GLU A 540 -5.00 -32.86 11.60
N GLY A 541 -4.72 -34.04 11.02
CA GLY A 541 -5.00 -35.35 11.60
C GLY A 541 -6.35 -35.95 11.21
N GLU A 542 -7.25 -35.20 10.54
CA GLU A 542 -8.56 -35.71 10.11
C GLU A 542 -8.55 -36.31 8.70
N GLY A 543 -7.40 -36.41 8.03
CA GLY A 543 -7.32 -36.97 6.67
C GLY A 543 -7.90 -38.37 6.53
N GLY A 544 -7.77 -39.20 7.59
CA GLY A 544 -8.38 -40.53 7.63
C GLY A 544 -9.92 -40.52 7.60
N ARG A 545 -10.57 -39.48 8.16
CA ARG A 545 -12.03 -39.32 8.13
C ARG A 545 -12.55 -39.09 6.72
N TRP A 546 -11.81 -38.30 5.93
CA TRP A 546 -12.22 -37.88 4.60
C TRP A 546 -11.74 -38.80 3.47
N ALA A 547 -10.72 -39.63 3.71
CA ALA A 547 -10.23 -40.65 2.77
C ALA A 547 -11.30 -41.59 2.16
N PRO A 548 -12.35 -42.04 2.89
CA PRO A 548 -13.41 -42.86 2.30
C PRO A 548 -14.41 -42.08 1.43
N ALA A 549 -14.28 -40.76 1.26
CA ALA A 549 -15.18 -39.97 0.43
C ALA A 549 -15.24 -40.49 -1.01
N ARG A 550 -16.47 -40.55 -1.55
CA ARG A 550 -16.75 -40.97 -2.93
C ARG A 550 -17.55 -39.96 -3.72
N TYR A 551 -18.28 -39.08 -3.03
CA TYR A 551 -19.04 -38.00 -3.66
C TYR A 551 -18.83 -36.68 -2.92
N GLY A 552 -18.83 -35.58 -3.66
CA GLY A 552 -19.06 -34.26 -3.11
C GLY A 552 -20.55 -33.95 -3.07
N GLU A 553 -21.04 -33.47 -1.93
CA GLU A 553 -22.40 -32.98 -1.74
C GLU A 553 -22.46 -31.49 -2.09
N PHE A 554 -23.23 -31.14 -3.10
CA PHE A 554 -23.43 -29.78 -3.58
C PHE A 554 -24.85 -29.29 -3.33
N ARG A 555 -24.98 -27.99 -3.05
CA ARG A 555 -26.26 -27.28 -3.05
C ARG A 555 -26.36 -26.44 -4.31
N LEU A 556 -27.30 -26.78 -5.18
CA LEU A 556 -27.48 -26.18 -6.50
C LEU A 556 -28.65 -25.20 -6.53
N LEU A 557 -28.40 -23.98 -7.01
CA LEU A 557 -29.42 -22.97 -7.26
C LEU A 557 -30.05 -23.11 -8.65
N PRO A 558 -31.26 -22.54 -8.86
CA PRO A 558 -31.90 -22.51 -10.18
C PRO A 558 -31.06 -21.82 -11.28
N ASP A 559 -30.17 -20.90 -10.90
CA ASP A 559 -29.27 -20.18 -11.81
C ASP A 559 -28.00 -20.97 -12.19
N GLY A 560 -27.83 -22.18 -11.64
CA GLY A 560 -26.70 -23.07 -11.88
C GLY A 560 -25.48 -22.84 -11.00
N ARG A 561 -25.51 -21.88 -10.06
CA ARG A 561 -24.47 -21.76 -9.04
C ARG A 561 -24.57 -22.91 -8.05
N ALA A 562 -23.43 -23.51 -7.75
CA ALA A 562 -23.32 -24.59 -6.77
C ALA A 562 -22.41 -24.20 -5.61
N LEU A 563 -22.65 -24.79 -4.44
CA LEU A 563 -21.77 -24.72 -3.28
C LEU A 563 -21.47 -26.14 -2.80
N LEU A 564 -20.20 -26.50 -2.67
CA LEU A 564 -19.79 -27.75 -2.01
C LEU A 564 -20.02 -27.58 -0.50
N VAL A 565 -20.85 -28.44 0.08
CA VAL A 565 -21.23 -28.38 1.50
C VAL A 565 -20.62 -29.51 2.30
N ASN A 566 -20.39 -30.67 1.69
CA ASN A 566 -19.82 -31.82 2.38
C ASN A 566 -19.16 -32.83 1.43
N LEU A 567 -18.46 -33.80 2.01
CA LEU A 567 -18.03 -35.02 1.34
C LEU A 567 -18.75 -36.21 1.97
N VAL A 568 -19.22 -37.13 1.12
CA VAL A 568 -20.02 -38.28 1.56
C VAL A 568 -19.44 -39.60 1.06
N GLY A 569 -19.71 -40.67 1.80
CA GLY A 569 -19.33 -42.04 1.46
C GLY A 569 -20.17 -42.65 0.32
N GLU A 570 -20.02 -43.95 0.08
CA GLU A 570 -20.83 -44.67 -0.93
C GLU A 570 -22.33 -44.70 -0.61
N ASP A 571 -22.68 -44.62 0.67
CA ASP A 571 -24.05 -44.62 1.17
C ASP A 571 -24.70 -43.22 1.15
N LEU A 572 -24.02 -42.22 0.58
CA LEU A 572 -24.43 -40.81 0.53
C LEU A 572 -24.63 -40.19 1.92
N LYS A 573 -24.02 -40.76 2.97
CA LYS A 573 -24.05 -40.17 4.31
C LYS A 573 -22.81 -39.29 4.58
N PRO A 574 -22.97 -38.23 5.39
CA PRO A 574 -21.86 -37.42 5.90
C PRO A 574 -20.78 -38.28 6.59
N LEU A 575 -19.52 -37.94 6.37
CA LEU A 575 -18.34 -38.58 6.99
C LEU A 575 -17.85 -37.88 8.27
#